data_AF-A0A376IR81-F1
#
_entry.id   AF-A0A376IR81-F1
#
_cell.length_a   1.000
_cell.length_b   1.000
_cell.length_c   1.000
_cell.angle_alpha   90.00
_cell.angle_beta   90.00
_cell.angle_gamma   90.00
#
_symmetry.space_group_name_H-M   'P 1'
#
loop_
_entity.id
_entity.type
_entity.pdbx_description
1 polymer ?
#
loop_
_entity_poly.entity_id
_entity_poly.type
_entity_poly.pdbx_seq_one_letter_code
_entity_poly.pdbx_strand_id
1 'polypeptide(L)'
;MPQWRRILQGETGYNEPDVFAVCRLVSGFPYTDRQQKRLFIRNFFTLQDRLDLTHEYLHLAFDGYPTGLDENYIETLTRQLLMD
;
A
#
# COMPACT_ATOMS: atom_id res chain seq x y z
N MET A 1 -20.14 0.73 0.87
CA MET A 1 -18.71 0.68 0.46
C MET A 1 -17.89 0.18 1.63
N PRO A 2 -16.82 -0.62 1.40
CA PRO A 2 -15.96 -1.07 2.48
C PRO A 2 -15.30 0.13 3.19
N GLN A 3 -15.09 0.01 4.51
CA GLN A 3 -14.62 1.11 5.37
C GLN A 3 -13.26 1.65 4.94
N TRP A 4 -12.32 0.78 4.60
CA TRP A 4 -10.98 1.16 4.12
C TRP A 4 -11.04 2.12 2.92
N ARG A 5 -11.97 1.90 1.98
CA ARG A 5 -12.11 2.75 0.78
C ARG A 5 -12.61 4.14 1.14
N ARG A 6 -13.51 4.26 2.13
CA ARG A 6 -14.00 5.56 2.61
C ARG A 6 -12.91 6.37 3.28
N ILE A 7 -12.05 5.72 4.07
CA ILE A 7 -10.90 6.36 4.71
C ILE A 7 -9.97 6.91 3.62
N LEU A 8 -9.54 6.06 2.69
CA LEU A 8 -8.62 6.46 1.61
C LEU A 8 -9.14 7.56 0.70
N GLN A 9 -10.44 7.52 0.35
CA GLN A 9 -11.06 8.58 -0.45
C GLN A 9 -11.07 9.95 0.23
N GLY A 10 -10.93 10.00 1.56
CA GLY A 10 -10.79 11.24 2.32
C GLY A 10 -9.36 11.76 2.43
N GLU A 11 -8.36 10.93 2.12
CA GLU A 11 -6.95 11.31 2.23
C GLU A 11 -6.52 12.19 1.05
N THR A 12 -5.85 13.29 1.37
CA THR A 12 -5.37 14.21 0.34
C THR A 12 -4.22 13.57 -0.45
N GLY A 13 -4.32 13.56 -1.77
CA GLY A 13 -3.33 12.95 -2.65
C GLY A 13 -3.54 11.46 -2.91
N TYR A 14 -4.60 10.86 -2.33
CA TYR A 14 -4.98 9.48 -2.68
C TYR A 14 -5.51 9.42 -4.11
N ASN A 15 -4.92 8.54 -4.90
CA ASN A 15 -5.36 8.21 -6.24
C ASN A 15 -5.46 6.68 -6.39
N GLU A 16 -6.67 6.16 -6.54
CA GLU A 16 -6.89 4.71 -6.67
C GLU A 16 -6.20 4.20 -7.96
N PRO A 17 -5.21 3.29 -7.87
CA PRO A 17 -4.55 2.77 -9.06
C PRO A 17 -5.52 1.93 -9.89
N ASP A 18 -5.77 2.33 -11.14
CA ASP A 18 -6.72 1.67 -12.04
C ASP A 18 -6.40 0.18 -12.29
N VAL A 19 -5.10 -0.12 -12.51
CA VAL A 19 -4.57 -1.48 -12.65
C VAL A 19 -3.19 -1.55 -12.00
N PHE A 20 -2.97 -2.58 -11.18
CA PHE A 20 -1.67 -2.92 -10.62
C PHE A 20 -1.53 -4.44 -10.49
N ALA A 21 -0.29 -4.93 -10.44
CA ALA A 21 0.00 -6.35 -10.24
C ALA A 21 0.63 -6.59 -8.87
N VAL A 22 0.27 -7.71 -8.24
CA VAL A 22 0.93 -8.19 -7.01
C VAL A 22 1.79 -9.39 -7.37
N CYS A 23 3.10 -9.24 -7.20
CA CYS A 23 4.11 -10.23 -7.49
C CYS A 23 4.66 -10.83 -6.20
N ARG A 24 4.90 -12.15 -6.21
CA ARG A 24 5.50 -12.84 -5.07
C ARG A 24 7.02 -12.77 -5.13
N LEU A 25 7.65 -12.31 -4.06
CA LEU A 25 9.09 -12.35 -3.84
C LEU A 25 9.52 -13.68 -3.25
N VAL A 26 10.64 -14.20 -3.75
CA VAL A 26 11.31 -15.38 -3.19
C VAL A 26 12.27 -14.97 -2.05
N SER A 27 12.85 -13.77 -2.12
CA SER A 27 13.76 -13.21 -1.11
C SER A 27 13.76 -11.67 -1.14
N GLY A 28 14.29 -11.05 -0.08
CA GLY A 28 14.36 -9.59 0.07
C GLY A 28 13.21 -8.98 0.87
N PHE A 29 13.16 -7.65 0.88
CA PHE A 29 12.10 -6.87 1.49
C PHE A 29 10.99 -6.58 0.46
N PRO A 30 9.73 -6.49 0.90
CA PRO A 30 8.66 -5.94 0.07
C PRO A 30 9.03 -4.58 -0.52
N TYR A 31 8.57 -4.31 -1.73
CA TYR A 31 8.78 -3.01 -2.37
C TYR A 31 7.74 -2.74 -3.46
N THR A 32 7.59 -1.47 -3.81
CA THR A 32 6.70 -0.97 -4.84
C THR A 32 7.48 -0.47 -6.04
N ASP A 33 7.22 -1.06 -7.21
CA ASP A 33 7.62 -0.50 -8.50
C ASP A 33 6.51 0.41 -9.03
N ARG A 34 6.69 1.72 -8.82
CA ARG A 34 5.73 2.74 -9.25
C ARG A 34 5.70 2.92 -10.77
N GLN A 35 6.82 2.69 -11.46
CA GLN A 35 6.87 2.84 -12.92
C GLN A 35 6.04 1.77 -13.61
N GLN A 36 6.11 0.53 -13.12
CA GLN A 36 5.37 -0.59 -13.69
C GLN A 36 4.04 -0.87 -12.98
N LYS A 37 3.72 -0.13 -11.92
CA LYS A 37 2.55 -0.35 -11.04
C LYS A 37 2.51 -1.78 -10.51
N ARG A 38 3.62 -2.22 -9.92
CA ARG A 38 3.77 -3.58 -9.36
C ARG A 38 4.15 -3.52 -7.90
N LEU A 39 3.49 -4.36 -7.11
CA LEU A 39 3.75 -4.55 -5.69
C LEU A 39 4.45 -5.89 -5.52
N PHE A 40 5.55 -5.92 -4.80
CA PHE A 40 6.31 -7.14 -4.56
C PHE A 40 6.22 -7.50 -3.08
N ILE A 41 5.63 -8.66 -2.77
CA ILE A 41 5.43 -9.13 -1.37
C ILE A 41 5.88 -10.58 -1.20
N ARG A 42 6.23 -11.00 0.02
CA ARG A 42 6.73 -12.37 0.27
C ARG A 42 5.62 -13.42 0.32
N ASN A 43 4.61 -13.18 1.15
CA ASN A 43 3.47 -14.04 1.38
C ASN A 43 2.24 -13.18 1.68
N PHE A 44 1.08 -13.80 1.94
CA PHE A 44 -0.17 -13.11 2.28
C PHE A 44 -0.93 -13.79 3.43
N PHE A 45 -0.24 -14.60 4.23
CA PHE A 45 -0.90 -15.48 5.21
C PHE A 45 -0.99 -14.86 6.60
N THR A 46 -0.02 -14.01 6.96
CA THR A 46 0.05 -13.41 8.29
C THR A 46 -0.50 -11.98 8.31
N LEU A 47 -0.79 -11.46 9.51
CA LEU A 47 -1.14 -10.05 9.66
C LEU A 47 0.00 -9.14 9.17
N GLN A 48 1.25 -9.51 9.45
CA GLN A 48 2.42 -8.77 8.98
C GLN A 48 2.46 -8.71 7.45
N ASP A 49 2.21 -9.84 6.76
CA ASP A 49 2.18 -9.85 5.30
C ASP A 49 1.09 -8.94 4.71
N ARG A 50 -0.05 -8.82 5.40
CA ARG A 50 -1.14 -7.91 4.99
C ARG A 50 -0.78 -6.45 5.22
N LEU A 51 -0.09 -6.16 6.32
CA LEU A 51 0.47 -4.83 6.59
C LEU A 51 1.48 -4.48 5.52
N ASP A 52 2.43 -5.37 5.22
CA ASP A 52 3.43 -5.19 4.16
C ASP A 52 2.75 -4.92 2.80
N LEU A 53 1.75 -5.72 2.38
CA LEU A 53 1.04 -5.47 1.12
C LEU A 53 0.31 -4.12 1.11
N THR A 54 -0.34 -3.77 2.21
CA THR A 54 -1.11 -2.51 2.30
C THR A 54 -0.15 -1.32 2.26
N HIS A 55 0.98 -1.40 2.96
CA HIS A 55 2.05 -0.40 2.94
C HIS A 55 2.54 -0.14 1.50
N GLU A 56 2.89 -1.20 0.78
CA GLU A 56 3.30 -1.09 -0.62
C GLU A 56 2.18 -0.50 -1.51
N TYR A 57 0.93 -0.96 -1.32
CA TYR A 57 -0.20 -0.40 -2.06
C TYR A 57 -0.35 1.11 -1.84
N LEU A 58 -0.17 1.60 -0.62
CA LEU A 58 -0.28 3.03 -0.33
C LEU A 58 0.84 3.82 -1.00
N HIS A 59 2.07 3.31 -1.10
CA HIS A 59 3.12 3.97 -1.89
C HIS A 59 2.72 4.15 -3.35
N LEU A 60 1.99 3.19 -3.92
CA LEU A 60 1.48 3.29 -5.28
C LEU A 60 0.26 4.23 -5.36
N ALA A 61 -0.64 4.18 -4.40
CA ALA A 61 -1.87 4.98 -4.39
C ALA A 61 -1.61 6.47 -4.14
N PHE A 62 -0.52 6.81 -3.45
CA PHE A 62 -0.05 8.18 -3.27
C PHE A 62 1.08 8.55 -4.26
N ASP A 63 1.24 7.79 -5.35
CA ASP A 63 2.21 8.12 -6.40
C ASP A 63 1.91 9.50 -6.99
N GLY A 64 2.94 10.35 -7.06
CA GLY A 64 2.80 11.76 -7.45
C GLY A 64 2.42 12.72 -6.32
N TYR A 65 2.30 12.26 -5.06
CA TYR A 65 2.09 13.11 -3.89
C TYR A 65 3.21 12.94 -2.83
N PRO A 66 3.63 13.99 -2.12
CA PRO A 66 4.73 13.90 -1.14
C PRO A 66 4.51 12.89 -0.03
N THR A 67 3.26 12.66 0.40
CA THR A 67 2.93 11.68 1.45
C THR A 67 3.22 10.24 1.02
N GLY A 68 3.24 9.97 -0.29
CA GLY A 68 3.66 8.66 -0.82
C GLY A 68 5.14 8.36 -0.61
N LEU A 69 5.96 9.33 -0.17
CA LEU A 69 7.36 9.15 0.21
C LEU A 69 7.57 9.23 1.74
N ASP A 70 6.50 9.46 2.51
CA ASP A 70 6.56 9.55 3.96
C ASP A 70 6.21 8.19 4.59
N GLU A 71 7.26 7.44 4.92
CA GLU A 71 7.15 6.12 5.55
C GLU A 71 6.32 6.13 6.85
N ASN A 72 6.39 7.21 7.65
CA ASN A 72 5.65 7.28 8.92
C ASN A 72 4.16 7.44 8.67
N TYR A 73 3.79 8.30 7.72
CA TYR A 73 2.40 8.48 7.30
C TYR A 73 1.83 7.18 6.71
N ILE A 74 2.57 6.55 5.80
CA ILE A 74 2.17 5.29 5.14
C ILE A 74 2.02 4.17 6.17
N GLU A 75 2.95 4.01 7.11
CA GLU A 75 2.85 3.00 8.15
C GLU A 75 1.63 3.24 9.07
N THR A 76 1.42 4.49 9.49
CA THR A 76 0.30 4.86 10.37
C THR A 76 -1.03 4.55 9.70
N LEU A 77 -1.20 4.98 8.44
CA LEU A 77 -2.41 4.73 7.67
C LEU A 77 -2.62 3.23 7.41
N THR A 78 -1.55 2.49 7.12
CA THR A 78 -1.59 1.02 6.98
C THR A 78 -2.16 0.34 8.22
N ARG A 79 -1.68 0.73 9.42
CA ARG A 79 -2.17 0.17 10.68
C ARG A 79 -3.64 0.53 10.90
N GLN A 80 -4.02 1.78 10.65
CA GLN A 80 -5.41 2.24 10.76
C GLN A 80 -6.35 1.44 9.85
N LEU A 81 -5.92 1.06 8.64
CA LEU A 81 -6.76 0.32 7.71
C LEU A 81 -7.00 -1.16 8.08
N LEU A 82 -6.08 -1.76 8.83
CA LEU A 82 -6.09 -3.20 9.12
C LEU A 82 -6.33 -3.56 10.60
N MET A 83 -6.18 -2.59 11.51
CA MET A 83 -6.33 -2.78 12.95
C MET A 83 -7.57 -2.10 13.54
N ASP A 84 -8.27 -1.27 12.75
CA ASP A 84 -9.53 -0.58 13.11
C ASP A 84 -10.73 -1.19 12.36
#